data_AF-E8V3W5-F1
#
_entry.id   AF-E8V3W5-F1
#
_cell.length_a   1.000
_cell.length_b   1.000
_cell.length_c   1.000
_cell.angle_alpha   90.00
_cell.angle_beta   90.00
_cell.angle_gamma   90.00
#
_symmetry.space_group_name_H-M   'P 1'
#
loop_
_entity.id
_entity.type
_entity.pdbx_description
1 polymer ?
#
loop_
_entity_poly.entity_id
_entity_poly.type
_entity_poly.pdbx_seq_one_letter_code
_entity_poly.pdbx_strand_id
1 'polypeptide(L)'
;MATKKAATKKTATKKAAAKKSAVKKSAAKKATTKSATRKYSPSVGSDVKREMHAMHQGKLKSGRSGKKVTNPKQAIAIGLSEARKEGKKGPAKS
;
A
#
# COMPACT_ATOMS: atom_id res chain seq x y z
N MET A 1 -10.16 37.50 -49.28
CA MET A 1 -10.15 36.23 -50.02
C MET A 1 -8.75 35.64 -49.97
N ALA A 2 -8.56 34.54 -49.23
CA ALA A 2 -7.39 33.67 -49.36
C ALA A 2 -7.83 32.26 -48.92
N THR A 3 -7.75 31.33 -49.85
CA THR A 3 -8.28 29.97 -49.82
C THR A 3 -7.30 28.96 -49.24
N LYS A 4 -7.83 27.77 -48.92
CA LYS A 4 -7.15 26.44 -48.75
C LYS A 4 -6.55 26.21 -47.35
N LYS A 5 -6.65 25.01 -46.74
CA LYS A 5 -7.17 23.70 -47.15
C LYS A 5 -7.17 22.79 -45.92
N ALA A 6 -8.27 22.07 -45.70
CA ALA A 6 -8.33 20.94 -44.79
C ALA A 6 -7.41 19.80 -45.28
N ALA A 7 -6.66 19.16 -44.38
CA ALA A 7 -5.95 17.91 -44.69
C ALA A 7 -5.76 17.02 -43.45
N THR A 8 -6.64 16.01 -43.38
CA THR A 8 -6.31 14.58 -43.17
C THR A 8 -5.57 14.11 -41.91
N LYS A 9 -6.36 13.46 -41.05
CA LYS A 9 -5.97 12.34 -40.16
C LYS A 9 -5.56 11.11 -41.01
N LYS A 10 -4.33 10.61 -40.90
CA LYS A 10 -3.90 9.23 -41.26
C LYS A 10 -2.46 9.00 -40.78
N THR A 11 -2.22 8.30 -39.68
CA THR A 11 -1.81 6.88 -39.62
C THR A 11 -0.91 6.41 -40.77
N ALA A 12 0.41 6.39 -40.51
CA ALA A 12 1.45 5.49 -41.06
C ALA A 12 2.76 5.92 -40.35
N THR A 13 3.63 5.09 -39.78
CA THR A 13 4.08 3.75 -40.15
C THR A 13 4.64 3.02 -38.92
N LYS A 14 4.18 1.79 -38.68
CA LYS A 14 4.95 0.77 -37.97
C LYS A 14 6.27 0.54 -38.71
N LYS A 15 7.40 0.47 -38.00
CA LYS A 15 8.47 -0.47 -38.36
C LYS A 15 9.10 -1.03 -37.08
N ALA A 16 8.81 -2.31 -36.88
CA ALA A 16 9.37 -3.16 -35.86
C ALA A 16 10.87 -3.41 -36.12
N ALA A 17 11.65 -3.52 -35.05
CA ALA A 17 12.46 -4.70 -34.70
C ALA A 17 13.63 -4.31 -33.78
N ALA A 18 13.93 -5.23 -32.85
CA ALA A 18 15.06 -5.25 -31.90
C ALA A 18 14.89 -4.30 -30.68
N LYS A 19 14.81 -4.74 -29.42
CA LYS A 19 15.29 -5.99 -28.80
C LYS A 19 14.33 -6.47 -27.72
N LYS A 20 14.08 -7.77 -27.75
CA LYS A 20 13.39 -8.56 -26.73
C LYS A 20 14.16 -8.50 -25.40
N SER A 21 13.37 -8.56 -24.33
CA SER A 21 13.57 -9.38 -23.13
C SER A 21 14.74 -9.10 -22.18
N ALA A 22 14.36 -9.02 -20.90
CA ALA A 22 15.14 -9.40 -19.73
C ALA A 22 16.10 -8.35 -19.14
N VAL A 23 15.53 -7.27 -18.56
CA VAL A 23 16.09 -6.78 -17.30
C VAL A 23 15.42 -7.53 -16.14
N LYS A 24 16.16 -8.56 -15.74
CA LYS A 24 16.11 -9.33 -14.50
C LYS A 24 15.22 -8.74 -13.39
N LYS A 25 14.17 -9.50 -13.07
CA LYS A 25 13.95 -10.10 -11.75
C LYS A 25 15.04 -9.73 -10.72
N SER A 26 14.80 -8.71 -9.92
CA SER A 26 15.42 -8.57 -8.60
C SER A 26 14.51 -9.17 -7.54
N ALA A 27 14.03 -10.40 -7.80
CA ALA A 27 13.66 -11.32 -6.74
C ALA A 27 14.95 -12.01 -6.29
N ALA A 28 15.63 -11.43 -5.30
CA ALA A 28 16.51 -12.09 -4.33
C ALA A 28 17.39 -11.07 -3.61
N LYS A 29 16.91 -10.51 -2.49
CA LYS A 29 17.80 -10.42 -1.33
C LYS A 29 17.40 -11.50 -0.36
N LYS A 30 18.12 -12.60 -0.49
CA LYS A 30 18.17 -13.74 0.42
C LYS A 30 18.39 -13.25 1.84
N ALA A 31 17.52 -13.65 2.76
CA ALA A 31 17.88 -13.87 4.15
C ALA A 31 17.15 -15.13 4.60
N THR A 32 17.78 -16.26 4.33
CA THR A 32 17.48 -17.55 4.95
C THR A 32 17.99 -17.48 6.39
N THR A 33 17.32 -16.73 7.24
CA THR A 33 17.56 -16.77 8.68
C THR A 33 16.36 -17.44 9.33
N LYS A 34 16.48 -18.77 9.45
CA LYS A 34 15.82 -19.65 10.43
C LYS A 34 14.72 -18.93 11.20
N SER A 35 13.55 -18.79 10.59
CA SER A 35 12.54 -17.87 11.09
C SER A 35 12.02 -18.40 12.41
N ALA A 36 12.39 -17.74 13.52
CA ALA A 36 11.57 -17.78 14.71
C ALA A 36 10.15 -17.44 14.25
N THR A 37 9.24 -18.41 14.35
CA THR A 37 7.85 -18.27 13.92
C THR A 37 7.25 -17.12 14.69
N ARG A 38 7.15 -15.94 14.07
CA ARG A 38 6.53 -14.78 14.71
C ARG A 38 5.08 -15.15 15.00
N LYS A 39 4.63 -14.92 16.24
CA LYS A 39 3.24 -15.19 16.64
C LYS A 39 2.24 -14.41 15.77
N TYR A 40 2.64 -13.22 15.33
CA TYR A 40 1.86 -12.30 14.51
C TYR A 40 2.57 -11.95 13.20
N SER A 41 1.78 -11.58 12.19
CA SER A 41 2.34 -11.16 10.91
C SER A 41 3.18 -9.88 11.06
N PRO A 42 4.27 -9.71 10.27
CA PRO A 42 5.11 -8.50 10.31
C PRO A 42 4.31 -7.21 10.15
N SER A 43 3.30 -7.25 9.28
CA SER A 43 2.55 -6.08 8.86
C SER A 43 1.68 -5.50 9.97
N VAL A 44 1.25 -6.32 10.95
CA VAL A 44 0.45 -5.85 12.10
C VAL A 44 1.18 -4.74 12.88
N GLY A 45 2.49 -4.90 13.10
CA GLY A 45 3.29 -3.89 13.79
C GLY A 45 3.39 -2.58 13.00
N SER A 46 3.48 -2.68 11.67
CA SER A 46 3.52 -1.51 10.78
C SER A 46 2.20 -0.75 10.79
N ASP A 47 1.07 -1.44 10.78
CA ASP A 47 -0.27 -0.81 10.82
C ASP A 47 -0.47 -0.08 12.16
N VAL A 48 -0.14 -0.73 13.28
CA VAL A 48 -0.21 -0.10 14.61
C VAL A 48 0.70 1.13 14.68
N LYS A 49 1.91 1.06 14.13
CA LYS A 49 2.84 2.20 14.09
C LYS A 49 2.26 3.37 13.27
N ARG A 50 1.62 3.08 12.13
CA ARG A 50 0.96 4.10 11.30
C ARG A 50 -0.17 4.79 12.06
N GLU A 51 -1.06 4.02 12.68
CA GLU A 51 -2.18 4.57 13.44
C GLU A 51 -1.69 5.34 14.67
N MET A 52 -0.65 4.86 15.33
CA MET A 52 -0.01 5.59 16.41
C MET A 52 0.52 6.94 15.94
N HIS A 53 1.22 6.98 14.81
CA HIS A 53 1.72 8.24 14.28
C HIS A 53 0.56 9.18 13.93
N ALA A 54 -0.51 8.69 13.28
CA ALA A 54 -1.69 9.49 12.98
C ALA A 54 -2.38 10.05 14.24
N MET A 55 -2.39 9.30 15.34
CA MET A 55 -2.88 9.75 16.64
C MET A 55 -2.02 10.88 17.22
N HIS A 56 -0.69 10.73 17.24
CA HIS A 56 0.22 11.78 17.74
C HIS A 56 0.10 13.07 16.91
N GLN A 57 -0.22 12.95 15.62
CA GLN A 57 -0.49 14.09 14.73
C GLN A 57 -1.90 14.67 14.88
N GLY A 58 -2.76 14.11 15.74
CA GLY A 58 -4.13 14.56 15.95
C GLY A 58 -5.08 14.32 14.76
N LYS A 59 -4.69 13.43 13.83
CA LYS A 59 -5.42 13.13 12.59
C LYS A 59 -6.34 11.91 12.74
N LEU A 60 -6.03 11.01 13.68
CA LEU A 60 -6.82 9.79 13.89
C LEU A 60 -8.20 10.10 14.49
N LYS A 61 -9.25 9.52 13.91
CA LYS A 61 -10.64 9.67 14.35
C LYS A 61 -11.32 8.32 14.59
N SER A 62 -12.27 8.30 15.52
CA SER A 62 -13.13 7.14 15.77
C SER A 62 -14.14 6.95 14.63
N GLY A 63 -14.45 5.70 14.28
CA GLY A 63 -15.39 5.40 13.19
C GLY A 63 -16.81 5.92 13.46
N ARG A 64 -17.48 5.40 14.50
CA ARG A 64 -18.92 5.68 14.75
C ARG A 64 -19.21 7.12 15.18
N SER A 65 -18.29 7.74 15.93
CA SER A 65 -18.49 9.05 16.56
C SER A 65 -17.68 10.18 15.95
N GLY A 66 -16.73 9.90 15.04
CA GLY A 66 -15.89 10.91 14.39
C GLY A 66 -14.99 11.71 15.33
N LYS A 67 -14.94 11.35 16.61
CA LYS A 67 -14.15 12.03 17.65
C LYS A 67 -12.67 11.74 17.43
N LYS A 68 -11.81 12.73 17.68
CA LYS A 68 -10.37 12.52 17.64
C LYS A 68 -9.96 11.47 18.68
N VAL A 69 -9.07 10.57 18.29
CA VAL A 69 -8.52 9.56 19.19
C VAL A 69 -7.44 10.22 20.03
N THR A 70 -7.65 10.24 21.35
CA THR A 70 -6.70 10.79 22.32
C THR A 70 -5.94 9.71 23.06
N ASN A 71 -6.50 8.50 23.14
CA ASN A 71 -5.93 7.40 23.91
C ASN A 71 -5.08 6.46 23.03
N PRO A 72 -3.81 6.19 23.40
CA PRO A 72 -2.96 5.26 22.68
C PRO A 72 -3.54 3.86 22.53
N LYS A 73 -4.23 3.35 23.55
CA LYS A 73 -4.85 2.01 23.53
C LYS A 73 -5.89 1.90 22.42
N GLN A 74 -6.65 2.97 22.18
CA GLN A 74 -7.67 2.99 21.15
C GLN A 74 -7.04 3.00 19.74
N ALA A 75 -5.96 3.74 19.55
CA ALA A 75 -5.24 3.75 18.28
C ALA A 75 -4.60 2.38 17.97
N ILE A 76 -4.04 1.70 18.98
CA ILE A 76 -3.58 0.31 18.83
C ILE A 76 -4.74 -0.60 18.45
N ALA A 77 -5.90 -0.47 19.11
CA ALA A 77 -7.08 -1.27 18.80
C ALA A 77 -7.59 -1.05 17.36
N ILE A 78 -7.52 0.18 16.86
CA ILE A 78 -7.84 0.52 15.47
C ILE A 78 -6.85 -0.19 14.53
N GLY A 79 -5.54 -0.04 14.75
CA GLY A 79 -4.51 -0.69 13.93
C GLY A 79 -4.60 -2.22 13.93
N LEU A 80 -4.87 -2.85 15.07
CA LEU A 80 -5.11 -4.30 15.16
C LEU A 80 -6.41 -4.72 14.44
N SER A 81 -7.44 -3.87 14.45
CA SER A 81 -8.70 -4.15 13.77
C SER A 81 -8.56 -4.03 12.25
N GLU A 82 -7.80 -3.05 11.76
CA GLU A 82 -7.45 -2.91 10.34
C GLU A 82 -6.63 -4.11 9.86
N ALA A 83 -5.61 -4.49 10.63
CA ALA A 83 -4.79 -5.65 10.29
C ALA A 83 -5.63 -6.93 10.15
N ARG A 84 -6.59 -7.16 11.05
CA ARG A 84 -7.51 -8.29 10.96
C ARG A 84 -8.44 -8.21 9.73
N LYS A 85 -8.94 -7.01 9.38
CA LYS A 85 -9.75 -6.81 8.15
C LYS A 85 -8.96 -7.14 6.89
N GLU A 86 -7.66 -6.86 6.89
CA GLU A 86 -6.73 -7.22 5.82
C GLU A 86 -6.33 -8.72 5.83
N GLY A 87 -6.91 -9.54 6.71
CA GLY A 87 -6.61 -10.97 6.81
C GLY A 87 -5.27 -11.29 7.49
N LYS A 88 -4.62 -10.30 8.12
CA LYS A 88 -3.34 -10.51 8.81
C LYS A 88 -3.55 -11.27 10.12
N LYS A 89 -2.62 -12.18 10.43
CA LYS A 89 -2.60 -12.92 11.71
C LYS A 89 -2.24 -11.98 12.86
N GLY A 90 -3.26 -11.53 13.59
CA GLY A 90 -3.14 -10.70 14.79
C GLY A 90 -3.52 -11.44 16.09
N PRO A 91 -3.47 -10.75 17.24
CA PRO A 91 -3.96 -11.29 18.52
C PRO A 91 -5.41 -11.72 18.40
N ALA A 92 -5.84 -12.72 19.18
CA ALA A 92 -7.26 -13.06 19.30
C ALA A 92 -8.03 -11.88 19.92
N LYS A 93 -9.32 -11.75 19.60
CA LYS A 93 -10.20 -10.89 20.39
C LYS A 93 -10.46 -11.63 21.70
N SER A 94 -10.22 -10.96 22.83
CA SER A 94 -10.75 -11.35 24.13
C SER A 94 -12.22 -10.99 24.21
#